data_AF-A0A355GAC3-F1
#
_entry.id   AF-A0A355GAC3-F1
#
_cell.length_a   1.000
_cell.length_b   1.000
_cell.length_c   1.000
_cell.angle_alpha   90.00
_cell.angle_beta   90.00
_cell.angle_gamma   90.00
#
_symmetry.space_group_name_H-M   'P 1'
#
loop_
_entity.id
_entity.type
_entity.pdbx_description
1 polymer ?
#
loop_
_entity_poly.entity_id
_entity_poly.type
_entity_poly.pdbx_seq_one_letter_code
_entity_poly.pdbx_strand_id
1 'polypeptide(L)'
;FTLPEIPRVIIVKTGRPVVSSEEIDGDSWFVQTHEFALFSQQSGTLEIPVFEVRFSHRNGFTGPSHDQTAQVPAVKIKVERPQGSSRDDFLVTTTSLKITESWDPQPEVTEQGAVFRRTITQTADNVTGMALAPPPGTVPKGIRIYLNRPQVTDRTERGDFIGIRSDTITYQMQQPGNWTLPAIRYQWWDPEKKEFGSQTLPAVTFQVKSTSTVKSELPVEKTRTLSYAWWGLLMMLLGIGYWQQRRIRSVLHQLRQRWNPSEKMAARALLSACHKN
;
A
#
# COMPACT_ATOMS: atom_id res chain seq x y z
N PHE A 1 -1.92 -10.60 33.16
CA PHE A 1 -2.08 -9.14 33.17
C PHE A 1 -3.04 -8.78 32.05
N THR A 2 -4.12 -8.08 32.37
CA THR A 2 -4.98 -7.46 31.37
C THR A 2 -4.56 -6.00 31.27
N LEU A 3 -3.45 -5.73 30.57
CA LEU A 3 -2.91 -4.36 30.50
C LEU A 3 -3.91 -3.44 29.76
N PRO A 4 -4.12 -2.21 30.26
CA PRO A 4 -5.03 -1.28 29.60
C PRO A 4 -4.41 -0.72 28.32
N GLU A 5 -5.26 -0.46 27.33
CA GLU A 5 -4.87 0.31 26.15
C GLU A 5 -4.91 1.80 26.49
N ILE A 6 -3.77 2.46 26.36
CA ILE A 6 -3.64 3.89 26.62
C ILE A 6 -3.22 4.57 25.32
N PRO A 7 -3.95 5.60 24.83
CA PRO A 7 -3.60 6.30 23.61
C PRO A 7 -2.14 6.78 23.61
N ARG A 8 -1.41 6.52 22.53
CA ARG A 8 -0.02 6.98 22.31
C ARG A 8 0.97 6.57 23.40
N VAL A 9 0.66 5.49 24.12
CA VAL A 9 1.55 4.86 25.09
C VAL A 9 1.75 3.40 24.71
N ILE A 10 2.99 2.94 24.80
CA ILE A 10 3.36 1.55 24.59
C ILE A 10 3.83 0.98 25.92
N ILE A 11 3.21 -0.11 26.36
CA ILE A 11 3.62 -0.85 27.56
C ILE A 11 4.22 -2.17 27.11
N VAL A 12 5.50 -2.39 27.44
CA VAL A 12 6.23 -3.60 27.09
C VAL A 12 6.67 -4.29 28.37
N LYS A 13 6.35 -5.57 28.51
CA LYS A 13 6.87 -6.38 29.61
C LYS A 13 8.37 -6.62 29.40
N THR A 14 9.19 -6.24 30.37
CA THR A 14 10.63 -6.38 30.29
C THR A 14 11.09 -7.63 31.04
N GLY A 15 11.99 -8.39 30.42
CA GLY A 15 12.62 -9.55 31.04
C GLY A 15 11.67 -10.67 31.47
N ARG A 16 12.22 -11.58 32.29
CA ARG A 16 11.47 -12.65 32.96
C ARG A 16 11.12 -12.20 34.38
N PRO A 17 10.01 -12.68 34.95
CA PRO A 17 9.73 -12.41 36.36
C PRO A 17 10.88 -12.87 37.25
N VAL A 18 11.19 -12.05 38.24
CA VAL A 18 12.12 -12.41 39.32
C VAL A 18 11.30 -12.99 40.46
N VAL A 19 11.73 -14.13 41.00
CA VAL A 19 11.09 -14.75 42.17
C VAL A 19 12.01 -14.57 43.37
N SER A 20 11.49 -13.98 44.43
CA SER A 20 12.17 -13.77 45.71
C SER A 20 11.32 -14.36 46.86
N SER A 21 11.92 -14.41 48.05
CA SER A 21 11.19 -14.65 49.29
C SER A 21 11.24 -13.38 50.13
N GLU A 22 10.10 -12.95 50.64
CA GLU A 22 9.97 -11.78 51.51
C GLU A 22 9.21 -12.17 52.77
N GLU A 23 9.54 -11.55 53.90
CA GLU A 23 8.82 -11.72 55.16
C GLU A 23 7.83 -10.55 55.31
N ILE A 24 6.54 -10.86 55.36
CA ILE A 24 5.46 -9.87 55.48
C ILE A 24 4.58 -10.31 56.66
N ASP A 25 4.45 -9.44 57.65
CA ASP A 25 3.69 -9.68 58.89
C ASP A 25 4.10 -10.96 59.65
N GLY A 26 5.37 -11.36 59.57
CA GLY A 26 5.94 -12.55 60.24
C GLY A 26 5.75 -13.86 59.47
N ASP A 27 5.10 -13.81 58.31
CA ASP A 27 4.95 -14.94 57.39
C ASP A 27 5.92 -14.83 56.21
N SER A 28 6.46 -15.96 55.76
CA SER A 28 7.33 -16.02 54.57
C SER A 28 6.50 -16.18 53.31
N TRP A 29 6.67 -15.24 52.37
CA TRP A 29 5.96 -15.19 51.09
C TRP A 29 6.92 -15.44 49.94
N PHE A 30 6.43 -16.11 48.89
CA PHE A 30 7.06 -16.08 47.57
C PHE A 30 6.53 -14.87 46.80
N VAL A 31 7.45 -13.98 46.41
CA VAL A 31 7.12 -12.78 45.65
C VAL A 31 7.58 -12.96 44.21
N GLN A 32 6.70 -12.64 43.27
CA GLN A 32 7.00 -12.67 41.85
C GLN A 32 6.92 -11.25 41.28
N THR A 33 8.08 -10.67 41.00
CA THR A 33 8.20 -9.29 40.49
C THR A 33 8.17 -9.29 38.97
N HIS A 34 7.32 -8.43 38.40
CA HIS A 34 7.20 -8.22 36.97
C HIS A 34 7.51 -6.76 36.64
N GLU A 35 8.42 -6.55 35.69
CA GLU A 35 8.77 -5.23 35.21
C GLU A 35 8.10 -4.93 33.87
N PHE A 36 7.71 -3.68 33.70
CA PHE A 36 7.13 -3.15 32.48
C PHE A 36 7.79 -1.81 32.15
N ALA A 37 8.24 -1.67 30.91
CA ALA A 37 8.66 -0.40 30.35
C ALA A 37 7.46 0.32 29.74
N LEU A 38 7.39 1.62 29.96
CA LEU A 38 6.34 2.50 29.45
C LEU A 38 6.95 3.58 28.58
N PHE A 39 6.49 3.69 27.34
CA PHE A 39 6.94 4.68 26.37
C PHE A 39 5.76 5.56 25.96
N SER A 40 5.85 6.87 26.23
CA SER A 40 4.80 7.84 25.89
C SER A 40 5.29 8.84 24.86
N GLN A 41 4.50 9.04 23.80
CA GLN A 41 4.69 10.15 22.85
C GLN A 41 3.91 11.41 23.24
N GLN A 42 3.23 11.41 24.39
CA GLN A 42 2.48 12.56 24.90
C GLN A 42 3.14 13.10 26.17
N SER A 43 3.26 14.42 26.24
CA SER A 43 3.57 15.13 27.48
C SER A 43 2.29 15.52 28.22
N GLY A 44 2.41 15.75 29.52
CA GLY A 44 1.30 16.06 30.41
C GLY A 44 1.02 14.94 31.41
N THR A 45 -0.18 14.94 31.97
CA THR A 45 -0.61 13.91 32.92
C THR A 45 -1.09 12.68 32.16
N LEU A 46 -0.36 11.59 32.32
CA LEU A 46 -0.70 10.25 31.87
C LEU A 46 -1.41 9.51 33.01
N GLU A 47 -2.59 8.95 32.73
CA GLU A 47 -3.32 8.10 33.67
C GLU A 47 -3.28 6.65 33.19
N ILE A 48 -2.74 5.77 34.02
CA ILE A 48 -2.85 4.32 33.88
C ILE A 48 -4.11 3.92 34.66
N PRO A 49 -5.18 3.46 33.99
CA PRO A 49 -6.41 3.11 34.69
C PRO A 49 -6.23 1.83 35.51
N VAL A 50 -7.21 1.54 36.38
CA VAL A 50 -7.29 0.27 37.11
C VAL A 50 -7.27 -0.90 36.13
N PHE A 51 -6.52 -1.95 36.44
CA PHE A 51 -6.47 -3.14 35.58
C PHE A 51 -6.26 -4.44 36.36
N GLU A 52 -6.67 -5.56 35.75
CA GLU A 52 -6.66 -6.87 36.39
C GLU A 52 -5.31 -7.59 36.27
N VAL A 53 -4.91 -8.23 37.37
CA VAL A 53 -3.83 -9.21 37.42
C VAL A 53 -4.41 -10.54 37.89
N ARG A 54 -4.10 -11.60 37.14
CA ARG A 54 -4.50 -12.97 37.44
C ARG A 54 -3.25 -13.76 37.74
N PHE A 55 -3.25 -14.46 38.86
CA PHE A 55 -2.15 -15.32 39.31
C PHE A 55 -2.73 -16.49 40.09
N SER A 56 -1.95 -17.53 40.29
CA SER A 56 -2.38 -18.70 41.06
C SER A 56 -1.37 -18.97 42.16
N HIS A 57 -1.86 -19.39 43.32
CA HIS A 57 -1.03 -19.78 44.46
C HIS A 57 -1.43 -21.16 44.95
N ARG A 58 -0.54 -21.81 45.71
CA ARG A 58 -0.80 -23.10 46.35
C ARG A 58 -0.67 -22.96 47.86
N ASN A 59 -1.50 -23.70 48.59
CA ASN A 59 -1.31 -23.87 50.02
C ASN A 59 -0.22 -24.93 50.24
N GLY A 60 0.97 -24.49 50.63
CA GLY A 60 2.16 -25.34 50.74
C GLY A 60 2.70 -25.86 49.40
N PHE A 61 3.69 -26.74 49.43
CA PHE A 61 4.41 -27.21 48.23
C PHE A 61 3.58 -28.14 47.31
N THR A 62 2.62 -28.88 47.86
CA THR A 62 1.90 -29.94 47.13
C THR A 62 0.38 -29.72 47.04
N GLY A 63 -0.14 -28.64 47.62
CA GLY A 63 -1.56 -28.33 47.62
C GLY A 63 -2.13 -28.01 46.24
N PRO A 64 -3.48 -28.02 46.11
CA PRO A 64 -4.16 -27.61 44.89
C PRO A 64 -3.87 -26.13 44.58
N SER A 65 -3.82 -25.80 43.29
CA SER A 65 -3.66 -24.42 42.82
C SER A 65 -4.97 -23.67 42.95
N HIS A 66 -4.92 -22.47 43.53
CA HIS A 66 -6.05 -21.56 43.67
C HIS A 66 -5.78 -20.32 42.83
N ASP A 67 -6.66 -20.08 41.85
CA ASP A 67 -6.60 -18.90 41.02
C ASP A 67 -7.09 -17.68 41.81
N GLN A 68 -6.41 -16.56 41.61
CA GLN A 68 -6.68 -15.27 42.23
C GLN A 68 -6.72 -14.20 41.16
N THR A 69 -7.61 -13.25 41.35
CA THR A 69 -7.68 -12.03 40.54
C THR A 69 -7.60 -10.84 41.47
N ALA A 70 -6.65 -9.95 41.21
CA ALA A 70 -6.46 -8.71 41.94
C ALA A 70 -6.59 -7.53 40.98
N GLN A 71 -6.98 -6.38 41.53
CA GLN A 71 -7.02 -5.12 40.80
C GLN A 71 -5.79 -4.28 41.16
N VAL A 72 -5.11 -3.78 40.14
CA VAL A 72 -4.03 -2.79 40.31
C VAL A 72 -4.70 -1.41 40.29
N PRO A 73 -4.47 -0.56 41.30
CA PRO A 73 -5.08 0.77 41.35
C PRO A 73 -4.59 1.67 40.21
N ALA A 74 -5.39 2.68 39.87
CA ALA A 74 -5.00 3.66 38.87
C ALA A 74 -3.80 4.49 39.35
N VAL A 75 -2.91 4.84 38.42
CA VAL A 75 -1.70 5.64 38.70
C VAL A 75 -1.64 6.83 37.74
N LYS A 76 -1.29 8.00 38.27
CA LYS A 76 -1.04 9.21 37.47
C LYS A 76 0.45 9.50 37.41
N ILE A 77 0.96 9.66 36.20
CA ILE A 77 2.37 9.94 35.91
C ILE A 77 2.43 11.28 35.17
N LYS A 78 3.33 12.17 35.58
CA LYS A 78 3.59 13.41 34.83
C LYS A 78 4.71 13.17 33.84
N VAL A 79 4.41 13.23 32.55
CA VAL A 79 5.38 13.11 31.46
C VAL A 79 5.79 14.52 31.03
N GLU A 80 7.06 14.84 31.21
CA GLU A 80 7.61 16.13 30.82
C GLU A 80 8.31 16.03 29.46
N ARG A 81 8.34 17.15 28.73
CA ARG A 81 9.05 17.25 27.47
C ARG A 81 10.33 18.07 27.68
N PRO A 82 11.49 17.66 27.13
CA PRO A 82 12.73 18.44 27.24
C PRO A 82 12.57 19.86 26.69
N GLN A 83 13.19 20.83 27.36
CA GLN A 83 13.16 22.23 26.94
C GLN A 83 13.76 22.38 25.53
N GLY A 84 13.15 23.20 24.68
CA GLY A 84 13.62 23.44 23.31
C GLY A 84 13.12 22.44 22.25
N SER A 85 12.31 21.45 22.63
CA SER A 85 11.64 20.56 21.68
C SER A 85 10.21 21.04 21.34
N SER A 86 9.79 20.94 20.08
CA SER A 86 8.41 21.28 19.67
C SER A 86 7.46 20.15 20.05
N ARG A 87 6.20 20.46 20.40
CA ARG A 87 5.17 19.43 20.70
C ARG A 87 4.81 18.57 19.50
N ASP A 88 5.06 19.06 18.29
CA ASP A 88 4.72 18.37 17.05
C ASP A 88 5.84 17.42 16.58
N ASP A 89 7.04 17.56 17.15
CA ASP A 89 8.18 16.72 16.75
C ASP A 89 8.07 15.33 17.37
N PHE A 90 8.22 14.30 16.54
CA PHE A 90 8.44 12.95 17.02
C PHE A 90 9.82 12.90 17.68
N LEU A 91 9.84 12.77 19.01
CA LEU A 91 11.08 12.75 19.79
C LEU A 91 11.25 11.38 20.45
N VAL A 92 12.31 10.68 20.05
CA VAL A 92 12.73 9.44 20.71
C VAL A 92 13.47 9.81 21.99
N THR A 93 13.21 9.11 23.09
CA THR A 93 13.99 9.22 24.33
C THR A 93 14.84 7.97 24.50
N THR A 94 16.17 8.12 24.41
CA THR A 94 17.16 7.03 24.46
C THR A 94 18.54 7.58 24.78
N THR A 95 19.39 6.82 25.44
CA THR A 95 20.81 7.17 25.68
C THR A 95 21.66 7.08 24.41
N SER A 96 21.24 6.28 23.43
CA SER A 96 21.95 6.05 22.18
C SER A 96 21.00 5.75 21.04
N LEU A 97 21.25 6.32 19.86
CA LEU A 97 20.54 6.00 18.63
C LEU A 97 21.53 5.85 17.49
N LYS A 98 21.57 4.66 16.89
CA LYS A 98 22.35 4.36 15.69
C LYS A 98 21.41 4.13 14.52
N ILE A 99 21.72 4.77 13.40
CA ILE A 99 20.93 4.68 12.19
C ILE A 99 21.82 4.24 11.04
N THR A 100 21.36 3.27 10.27
CA THR A 100 22.03 2.80 9.06
C THR A 100 21.06 2.78 7.91
N GLU A 101 21.59 2.89 6.69
CA GLU A 101 20.81 2.72 5.48
C GLU A 101 21.51 1.80 4.49
N SER A 102 20.71 1.10 3.69
CA SER A 102 21.15 0.35 2.53
C SER A 102 20.20 0.55 1.36
N TRP A 103 20.72 0.39 0.16
CA TRP A 103 20.00 0.57 -1.09
C TRP A 103 20.16 -0.66 -1.99
N ASP A 104 19.07 -1.02 -2.66
CA ASP A 104 19.02 -2.11 -3.63
C ASP A 104 18.09 -1.77 -4.82
N PRO A 105 18.63 -1.54 -6.03
CA PRO A 105 20.06 -1.34 -6.32
C PRO A 105 20.60 -0.03 -5.74
N GLN A 106 21.91 0.23 -5.85
CA GLN A 106 22.48 1.51 -5.46
C GLN A 106 21.96 2.66 -6.35
N PRO A 107 21.68 3.86 -5.80
CA PRO A 107 21.24 5.02 -6.56
C PRO A 107 22.29 5.47 -7.56
N GLU A 108 22.01 5.28 -8.85
CA GLU A 108 22.86 5.70 -9.96
C GLU A 108 22.01 6.34 -11.08
N VAL A 109 22.64 6.56 -12.24
CA VAL A 109 21.93 6.92 -13.46
C VAL A 109 20.99 5.78 -13.85
N THR A 110 19.72 6.09 -14.03
CA THR A 110 18.66 5.11 -14.20
C THR A 110 17.68 5.53 -15.27
N GLU A 111 16.63 4.74 -15.50
CA GLU A 111 15.60 5.00 -16.50
C GLU A 111 14.23 5.18 -15.86
N GLN A 112 13.31 5.80 -16.58
CA GLN A 112 11.92 5.90 -16.17
C GLN A 112 11.35 4.50 -15.88
N GLY A 113 10.66 4.35 -14.75
CA GLY A 113 10.10 3.09 -14.29
C GLY A 113 11.00 2.30 -13.34
N ALA A 114 12.28 2.68 -13.19
CA ALA A 114 13.20 2.02 -12.28
C ALA A 114 12.72 2.05 -10.82
N VAL A 115 13.06 0.99 -10.08
CA VAL A 115 12.63 0.77 -8.70
C VAL A 115 13.85 0.60 -7.80
N PHE A 116 13.85 1.30 -6.68
CA PHE A 116 14.89 1.25 -5.66
C PHE A 116 14.28 0.95 -4.31
N ARG A 117 14.87 0.01 -3.56
CA ARG A 117 14.52 -0.25 -2.17
C ARG A 117 15.56 0.39 -1.26
N ARG A 118 15.12 1.28 -0.37
CA ARG A 118 15.93 1.78 0.75
C ARG A 118 15.48 1.08 2.01
N THR A 119 16.43 0.49 2.73
CA THR A 119 16.17 -0.06 4.07
C THR A 119 16.86 0.84 5.07
N ILE A 120 16.08 1.45 5.97
CA ILE A 120 16.59 2.25 7.08
C ILE A 120 16.43 1.42 8.35
N THR A 121 17.53 1.22 9.07
CA THR A 121 17.52 0.49 10.35
C THR A 121 17.94 1.42 11.48
N GLN A 122 17.10 1.51 12.49
CA GLN A 122 17.34 2.23 13.74
C GLN A 122 17.56 1.21 14.86
N THR A 123 18.58 1.45 15.68
CA THR A 123 18.90 0.66 16.87
C THR A 123 19.13 1.60 18.03
N ALA A 124 18.44 1.37 19.13
CA ALA A 124 18.47 2.26 20.29
C ALA A 124 18.39 1.50 21.60
N ASP A 125 19.00 2.09 22.63
CA ASP A 125 19.05 1.54 23.98
C ASP A 125 17.89 2.09 24.83
N ASN A 126 17.42 1.29 25.79
CA ASN A 126 16.36 1.65 26.73
C ASN A 126 15.05 2.15 26.09
N VAL A 127 14.75 1.72 24.86
CA VAL A 127 13.51 2.06 24.14
C VAL A 127 13.06 0.91 23.24
N THR A 128 11.75 0.69 23.12
CA THR A 128 11.22 -0.32 22.19
C THR A 128 11.35 0.17 20.74
N GLY A 129 11.62 -0.74 19.82
CA GLY A 129 11.63 -0.45 18.39
C GLY A 129 10.28 0.09 17.88
N MET A 130 9.17 -0.19 18.58
CA MET A 130 7.86 0.40 18.26
C MET A 130 7.79 1.91 18.53
N ALA A 131 8.61 2.42 19.46
CA ALA A 131 8.69 3.84 19.82
C ALA A 131 9.72 4.61 19.00
N LEU A 132 10.43 3.95 18.07
CA LEU A 132 11.35 4.60 17.15
C LEU A 132 10.61 5.32 16.01
N ALA A 133 11.24 6.38 15.49
CA ALA A 133 10.63 7.27 14.54
C ALA A 133 10.35 6.57 13.20
N PRO A 134 9.17 6.75 12.58
CA PRO A 134 8.95 6.27 11.22
C PRO A 134 9.78 7.10 10.22
N PRO A 135 10.13 6.54 9.05
CA PRO A 135 10.77 7.31 7.99
C PRO A 135 9.81 8.35 7.39
N PRO A 136 10.32 9.42 6.79
CA PRO A 136 9.49 10.42 6.13
C PRO A 136 8.75 9.82 4.93
N GLY A 137 7.46 10.16 4.80
CA GLY A 137 6.60 9.70 3.72
C GLY A 137 6.55 10.62 2.50
N THR A 138 7.23 11.76 2.52
CA THR A 138 7.15 12.78 1.47
C THR A 138 8.27 12.61 0.44
N VAL A 139 7.90 12.63 -0.84
CA VAL A 139 8.84 12.55 -1.98
C VAL A 139 8.51 13.59 -3.05
N PRO A 140 9.47 13.98 -3.91
CA PRO A 140 9.20 14.83 -5.07
C PRO A 140 8.16 14.21 -6.02
N LYS A 141 7.44 15.05 -6.77
CA LYS A 141 6.34 14.62 -7.67
C LYS A 141 6.75 13.58 -8.73
N GLY A 142 8.02 13.55 -9.14
CA GLY A 142 8.53 12.57 -10.10
C GLY A 142 8.86 11.20 -9.52
N ILE A 143 8.69 11.00 -8.21
CA ILE A 143 8.95 9.76 -7.50
C ILE A 143 7.66 9.29 -6.84
N ARG A 144 7.36 7.99 -6.97
CA ARG A 144 6.32 7.34 -6.17
C ARG A 144 6.96 6.52 -5.07
N ILE A 145 6.35 6.54 -3.89
CA ILE A 145 6.84 5.86 -2.69
C ILE A 145 5.82 4.81 -2.22
N TYR A 146 6.32 3.65 -1.78
CA TYR A 146 5.55 2.63 -1.09
C TYR A 146 6.29 2.24 0.19
N LEU A 147 5.62 2.37 1.34
CA LEU A 147 6.18 1.99 2.64
C LEU A 147 5.69 0.58 3.01
N ASN A 148 6.63 -0.30 3.32
CA ASN A 148 6.30 -1.62 3.87
C ASN A 148 5.96 -1.50 5.36
N ARG A 149 5.35 -2.55 5.93
CA ARG A 149 5.21 -2.65 7.38
C ARG A 149 6.59 -2.74 8.04
N PRO A 150 6.85 -1.95 9.10
CA PRO A 150 8.13 -1.99 9.78
C PRO A 150 8.36 -3.37 10.40
N GLN A 151 9.63 -3.81 10.38
CA GLN A 151 10.08 -4.94 11.19
C GLN A 151 10.58 -4.37 12.52
N VAL A 152 10.01 -4.86 13.62
CA VAL A 152 10.37 -4.41 14.97
C VAL A 152 10.88 -5.61 15.76
N THR A 153 11.96 -5.40 16.51
CA THR A 153 12.53 -6.41 17.39
C THR A 153 13.00 -5.73 18.67
N ASP A 154 12.57 -6.26 19.81
CA ASP A 154 13.04 -5.84 21.13
C ASP A 154 13.85 -6.98 21.75
N ARG A 155 15.02 -6.64 22.31
CA ARG A 155 15.91 -7.59 22.97
C ARG A 155 16.15 -7.15 24.41
N THR A 156 16.23 -8.13 25.30
CA THR A 156 16.64 -7.90 26.70
C THR A 156 17.79 -8.85 27.03
N GLU A 157 18.98 -8.33 27.22
CA GLU A 157 20.18 -9.11 27.58
C GLU A 157 20.88 -8.50 28.79
N ARG A 158 21.02 -9.27 29.88
CA ARG A 158 21.78 -8.89 31.09
C ARG A 158 21.40 -7.52 31.70
N GLY A 159 20.16 -7.09 31.51
CA GLY A 159 19.66 -5.79 32.00
C GLY A 159 19.56 -4.71 30.92
N ASP A 160 20.22 -4.90 29.77
CA ASP A 160 20.13 -3.96 28.65
C ASP A 160 18.86 -4.25 27.83
N PHE A 161 18.07 -3.21 27.57
CA PHE A 161 16.91 -3.26 26.70
C PHE A 161 17.21 -2.56 25.38
N ILE A 162 17.19 -3.28 24.26
CA ILE A 162 17.56 -2.74 22.94
C ILE A 162 16.38 -2.88 21.99
N GLY A 163 15.92 -1.76 21.45
CA GLY A 163 14.89 -1.68 20.42
C GLY A 163 15.48 -1.52 19.03
N ILE A 164 14.96 -2.29 18.09
CA ILE A 164 15.37 -2.26 16.68
C ILE A 164 14.12 -2.06 15.82
N ARG A 165 14.19 -1.08 14.91
CA ARG A 165 13.17 -0.83 13.89
C ARG A 165 13.83 -0.81 12.51
N SER A 166 13.29 -1.59 11.58
CA SER A 166 13.71 -1.58 10.18
C SER A 166 12.54 -1.23 9.27
N ASP A 167 12.70 -0.19 8.48
CA ASP A 167 11.71 0.27 7.50
C ASP A 167 12.25 0.08 6.09
N THR A 168 11.53 -0.66 5.25
CA THR A 168 11.81 -0.78 3.82
C THR A 168 10.89 0.13 3.03
N ILE A 169 11.49 1.02 2.25
CA ILE A 169 10.84 2.01 1.41
C ILE A 169 11.14 1.70 -0.04
N THR A 170 10.11 1.54 -0.86
CA THR A 170 10.24 1.32 -2.30
C THR A 170 9.98 2.63 -3.04
N TYR A 171 10.96 3.10 -3.81
CA TYR A 171 10.88 4.27 -4.66
C TYR A 171 10.77 3.84 -6.12
N GLN A 172 9.79 4.37 -6.85
CA GLN A 172 9.62 4.15 -8.28
C GLN A 172 9.78 5.48 -9.02
N MET A 173 10.72 5.54 -9.96
CA MET A 173 11.01 6.73 -10.77
C MET A 173 9.94 6.90 -11.84
N GLN A 174 9.09 7.91 -11.73
CA GLN A 174 7.94 8.08 -12.62
C GLN A 174 8.21 9.01 -13.80
N GLN A 175 9.11 9.97 -13.64
CA GLN A 175 9.40 10.99 -14.64
C GLN A 175 10.90 11.10 -14.91
N PRO A 176 11.33 11.33 -16.16
CA PRO A 176 12.72 11.66 -16.45
C PRO A 176 13.12 12.99 -15.81
N GLY A 177 14.41 13.17 -15.55
CA GLY A 177 14.98 14.35 -14.91
C GLY A 177 15.85 14.02 -13.70
N ASN A 178 16.25 15.06 -12.98
CA ASN A 178 17.03 14.94 -11.75
C ASN A 178 16.11 15.07 -10.55
N TRP A 179 16.02 14.02 -9.74
CA TRP A 179 15.16 13.99 -8.56
C TRP A 179 15.99 13.75 -7.30
N THR A 180 15.89 14.66 -6.34
CA THR A 180 16.61 14.56 -5.08
C THR A 180 15.67 14.18 -3.95
N LEU A 181 15.95 13.08 -3.27
CA LEU A 181 15.40 12.78 -1.96
C LEU A 181 16.15 13.61 -0.91
N PRO A 182 15.45 14.35 -0.05
CA PRO A 182 16.09 15.18 0.97
C PRO A 182 16.84 14.31 1.99
N ALA A 183 17.82 14.93 2.64
CA ALA A 183 18.48 14.34 3.80
C ALA A 183 17.44 14.09 4.91
N ILE A 184 17.60 12.98 5.64
CA ILE A 184 16.68 12.62 6.73
C ILE A 184 17.41 12.81 8.05
N ARG A 185 16.94 13.76 8.85
CA ARG A 185 17.47 13.99 10.20
C ARG A 185 16.58 13.28 11.22
N TYR A 186 17.20 12.41 12.00
CA TYR A 186 16.60 11.82 13.18
C TYR A 186 17.19 12.48 14.42
N GLN A 187 16.33 12.83 15.37
CA GLN A 187 16.70 13.48 16.62
C GLN A 187 16.20 12.64 17.80
N TRP A 188 16.99 12.62 18.87
CA TRP A 188 16.60 11.98 20.12
C TRP A 188 17.03 12.83 21.31
N TRP A 189 16.39 12.57 22.45
CA TRP A 189 16.77 13.12 23.74
C TRP A 189 17.48 12.05 24.57
N ASP A 190 18.68 12.36 25.04
CA ASP A 190 19.41 11.56 26.03
C ASP A 190 19.02 12.03 27.44
N PRO A 191 18.24 11.25 28.20
CA PRO A 191 17.79 11.65 29.54
C PRO A 191 18.90 11.63 30.59
N GLU A 192 19.98 10.88 30.37
CA GLU A 192 21.12 10.82 31.30
C GLU A 192 22.01 12.05 31.15
N LYS A 193 22.33 12.43 29.90
CA LYS A 193 23.12 13.63 29.62
C LYS A 193 22.32 14.91 29.63
N LYS A 194 21.00 14.81 29.51
CA LYS A 194 20.06 15.94 29.32
C LYS A 194 20.43 16.77 28.08
N GLU A 195 20.69 16.08 26.98
CA GLU A 195 21.11 16.69 25.71
C GLU A 195 20.38 16.07 24.51
N PHE A 196 20.29 16.82 23.42
CA PHE A 196 19.77 16.29 22.15
C PHE A 196 20.89 15.69 21.32
N GLY A 197 20.68 14.46 20.87
CA GLY A 197 21.48 13.85 19.82
C GLY A 197 20.78 13.92 18.47
N SER A 198 21.54 13.85 17.38
CA SER A 198 20.96 13.67 16.05
C SER A 198 21.88 12.95 15.10
N GLN A 199 21.29 12.21 14.17
CA GLN A 199 21.99 11.57 13.06
C GLN A 199 21.26 11.89 11.76
N THR A 200 22.02 12.23 10.73
CA THR A 200 21.47 12.60 9.42
C THR A 200 21.88 11.58 8.37
N LEU A 201 20.90 11.00 7.69
CA LEU A 201 21.12 10.25 6.45
C LEU A 201 21.23 11.23 5.29
N PRO A 202 22.23 11.08 4.39
CA PRO A 202 22.47 12.03 3.31
C PRO A 202 21.30 12.13 2.33
N ALA A 203 21.24 13.26 1.64
CA ALA A 203 20.37 13.43 0.48
C ALA A 203 20.86 12.54 -0.66
N VAL A 204 19.94 12.02 -1.48
CA VAL A 204 20.25 11.11 -2.59
C VAL A 204 19.63 11.66 -3.87
N THR A 205 20.41 11.74 -4.94
CA THR A 205 19.94 12.26 -6.23
C THR A 205 19.91 11.15 -7.28
N PHE A 206 18.78 11.01 -7.97
CA PHE A 206 18.58 10.09 -9.08
C PHE A 206 18.60 10.86 -10.40
N GLN A 207 19.38 10.38 -11.37
CA GLN A 207 19.35 10.88 -12.74
C GLN A 207 18.53 9.91 -13.59
N VAL A 208 17.31 10.31 -13.93
CA VAL A 208 16.34 9.44 -14.62
C VAL A 208 16.30 9.80 -16.10
N LYS A 209 16.76 8.89 -16.95
CA LYS A 209 16.67 9.01 -18.41
C LYS A 209 15.26 8.70 -18.90
N SER A 210 14.85 9.37 -19.97
CA SER A 210 13.61 9.05 -20.67
C SER A 210 13.76 7.71 -21.36
N THR A 211 12.84 6.77 -21.13
CA THR A 211 12.72 5.59 -21.98
C THR A 211 12.09 6.02 -23.29
N SER A 212 12.90 6.27 -24.32
CA SER A 212 12.40 6.36 -25.68
C SER A 212 11.90 4.98 -26.08
N THR A 213 10.61 4.70 -25.86
CA THR A 213 9.93 3.63 -26.59
C THR A 213 10.04 4.00 -28.06
N VAL A 214 11.04 3.43 -28.75
CA VAL A 214 10.97 3.31 -30.20
C VAL A 214 9.69 2.52 -30.43
N LYS A 215 8.61 3.22 -30.80
CA LYS A 215 7.49 2.59 -31.48
C LYS A 215 8.15 1.94 -32.70
N SER A 216 8.44 0.65 -32.58
CA SER A 216 8.61 -0.18 -33.76
C SER A 216 7.23 -0.17 -34.40
N GLU A 217 7.00 0.80 -35.28
CA GLU A 217 6.03 0.65 -36.35
C GLU A 217 6.54 -0.54 -37.16
N LEU A 218 6.17 -1.75 -36.72
CA LEU A 218 6.08 -2.86 -37.65
C LEU A 218 5.27 -2.31 -38.82
N PRO A 219 5.77 -2.37 -40.06
CA PRO A 219 5.00 -1.92 -41.19
C PRO A 219 3.75 -2.80 -41.19
N VAL A 220 2.61 -2.20 -40.82
CA VAL A 220 1.31 -2.82 -41.06
C VAL A 220 1.20 -2.83 -42.58
N GLU A 221 1.67 -3.93 -43.17
CA GLU A 221 1.45 -4.24 -44.56
C GLU A 221 -0.07 -4.29 -44.72
N LYS A 222 -0.64 -3.17 -45.19
CA LYS A 222 -2.06 -3.02 -45.53
C LYS A 222 -2.34 -4.07 -46.61
N THR A 223 -2.69 -5.26 -46.15
CA THR A 223 -2.96 -6.38 -47.02
C THR A 223 -4.19 -6.02 -47.83
N ARG A 224 -4.00 -5.99 -49.14
CA ARG A 224 -4.96 -5.70 -50.21
C ARG A 224 -6.02 -6.80 -50.31
N THR A 225 -6.68 -7.15 -49.19
CA THR A 225 -7.71 -8.21 -49.11
C THR A 225 -9.11 -7.68 -49.38
N LEU A 226 -9.34 -6.37 -49.24
CA LEU A 226 -10.62 -5.74 -49.56
C LEU A 226 -10.97 -5.76 -51.06
N SER A 227 -9.99 -5.84 -51.97
CA SER A 227 -10.24 -5.81 -53.43
C SER A 227 -10.94 -7.08 -53.95
N TYR A 228 -10.59 -8.26 -53.43
CA TYR A 228 -11.13 -9.53 -53.93
C TYR A 228 -12.51 -9.89 -53.36
N ALA A 229 -12.86 -9.34 -52.20
CA ALA A 229 -14.18 -9.57 -51.58
C ALA A 229 -15.33 -9.02 -52.45
N TRP A 230 -15.13 -7.84 -53.06
CA TRP A 230 -16.12 -7.21 -53.95
C TRP A 230 -16.31 -7.98 -55.26
N TRP A 231 -15.24 -8.55 -55.81
CA TRP A 231 -15.34 -9.39 -57.01
C TRP A 231 -16.06 -10.72 -56.73
N GLY A 232 -15.82 -11.33 -55.57
CA GLY A 232 -16.55 -12.52 -55.14
C GLY A 232 -18.06 -12.26 -55.01
N LEU A 233 -18.44 -11.14 -54.41
CA LEU A 233 -19.84 -10.75 -54.21
C LEU A 233 -20.55 -10.45 -55.55
N LEU A 234 -19.85 -9.81 -56.50
CA LEU A 234 -20.38 -9.52 -57.83
C LEU A 234 -20.60 -10.79 -58.66
N MET A 235 -19.67 -11.75 -58.63
CA MET A 235 -19.84 -13.06 -59.28
C MET A 235 -20.99 -13.87 -58.67
N MET A 236 -21.16 -13.80 -57.35
CA MET A 236 -22.27 -14.47 -56.66
C MET A 236 -23.63 -13.90 -57.08
N LEU A 237 -23.75 -12.57 -57.17
CA LEU A 237 -24.97 -11.90 -57.62
C LEU A 237 -25.29 -12.20 -59.09
N LEU A 238 -24.28 -12.25 -59.96
CA LEU A 238 -24.46 -12.64 -61.37
C LEU A 238 -24.92 -14.11 -61.50
N GLY A 239 -24.37 -15.01 -60.70
CA GLY A 239 -24.79 -16.41 -60.65
C GLY A 239 -26.24 -16.58 -60.20
N ILE A 240 -26.65 -15.86 -59.14
CA ILE A 240 -28.04 -15.86 -58.65
C ILE A 240 -28.99 -15.27 -59.70
N GLY A 241 -28.58 -14.18 -60.37
CA GLY A 241 -29.35 -13.56 -61.45
C GLY A 241 -29.57 -14.49 -62.64
N TYR A 242 -28.53 -15.20 -63.08
CA TYR A 242 -28.64 -16.20 -64.15
C TYR A 242 -29.57 -17.36 -63.76
N TRP A 243 -29.45 -17.85 -62.52
CA TRP A 243 -30.29 -18.92 -62.00
C TRP A 243 -31.78 -18.51 -61.90
N GLN A 244 -32.07 -17.29 -61.45
CA GLN A 244 -33.44 -16.80 -61.35
C GLN A 244 -34.01 -16.27 -62.67
N GLN A 245 -33.21 -16.10 -63.73
CA GLN A 245 -33.68 -15.54 -65.01
C GLN A 245 -34.81 -16.37 -65.64
N ARG A 246 -34.80 -17.71 -65.47
CA ARG A 246 -35.87 -18.59 -65.93
C ARG A 246 -37.19 -18.35 -65.17
N ARG A 247 -37.11 -18.02 -63.87
CA ARG A 247 -38.26 -17.73 -63.00
C ARG A 247 -38.80 -16.32 -63.21
N ILE A 248 -37.92 -15.34 -63.43
CA ILE A 248 -38.32 -13.96 -63.74
C ILE A 248 -39.01 -13.91 -65.10
N ARG A 249 -38.53 -14.64 -66.11
CA ARG A 249 -39.17 -14.70 -67.43
C ARG A 249 -40.59 -15.26 -67.38
N SER A 250 -40.87 -16.29 -66.56
CA SER A 250 -42.23 -16.84 -66.44
C SER A 250 -43.19 -15.87 -65.74
N VAL A 251 -42.74 -15.18 -64.69
CA VAL A 251 -43.53 -14.16 -63.99
C VAL A 251 -43.76 -12.92 -64.87
N LEU A 252 -42.76 -12.50 -65.66
CA LEU A 252 -42.91 -11.37 -66.58
C LEU A 252 -43.93 -11.68 -67.68
N HIS A 253 -43.98 -12.91 -68.20
CA HIS A 253 -44.98 -13.30 -69.19
C HIS A 253 -46.40 -13.31 -68.62
N GLN A 254 -46.59 -13.72 -67.35
CA GLN A 254 -47.89 -13.68 -66.66
C GLN A 254 -48.35 -12.25 -66.34
N LEU A 255 -47.43 -11.35 -65.98
CA LEU A 255 -47.72 -9.93 -65.76
C LEU A 255 -48.01 -9.17 -67.07
N ARG A 256 -47.34 -9.53 -68.17
CA ARG A 256 -47.54 -8.90 -69.49
C ARG A 256 -48.93 -9.20 -70.07
N GLN A 257 -49.54 -10.33 -69.71
CA GLN A 257 -50.94 -10.65 -70.06
C GLN A 257 -51.96 -9.96 -69.14
N ARG A 258 -51.60 -9.65 -67.88
CA ARG A 258 -52.45 -8.88 -66.95
C ARG A 258 -52.46 -7.37 -67.21
N TRP A 259 -51.40 -6.84 -67.82
CA TRP A 259 -51.24 -5.39 -68.05
C TRP A 259 -51.72 -4.91 -69.42
N ASN A 260 -52.20 -5.80 -70.30
CA ASN A 260 -52.69 -5.43 -71.63
C ASN A 260 -54.07 -6.05 -71.94
N PRO A 261 -55.15 -5.64 -71.24
CA PRO A 261 -56.51 -6.04 -71.58
C PRO A 261 -56.90 -5.46 -72.96
N SER A 262 -57.42 -6.34 -73.83
CA SER A 262 -57.85 -6.07 -75.22
C SER A 262 -58.93 -4.99 -75.36
N GLU A 263 -59.53 -4.55 -74.26
CA GLU A 263 -60.55 -3.49 -74.22
C GLU A 263 -59.96 -2.08 -74.46
N LYS A 264 -58.69 -1.83 -74.14
CA LYS A 264 -58.05 -0.51 -74.40
C LYS A 264 -57.49 -0.34 -75.82
N MET A 265 -57.42 -1.41 -76.61
CA MET A 265 -57.03 -1.34 -78.02
C MET A 265 -58.23 -1.14 -78.96
N ALA A 266 -59.42 -1.64 -78.62
CA ALA A 266 -60.64 -1.41 -79.40
C ALA A 266 -61.17 0.05 -79.27
N ALA A 267 -61.02 0.68 -78.11
CA ALA A 267 -61.40 2.09 -77.91
C ALA A 267 -60.49 3.09 -78.66
N ARG A 268 -59.22 2.73 -78.93
CA ARG A 268 -58.31 3.56 -79.75
C ARG A 268 -58.50 3.37 -81.26
N ALA A 269 -59.04 2.24 -81.70
CA ALA A 269 -59.37 2.01 -83.11
C ALA A 269 -60.68 2.70 -83.55
N LEU A 270 -61.64 2.89 -82.64
CA LEU A 270 -62.87 3.65 -82.91
C LEU A 270 -62.63 5.18 -82.95
N LEU A 271 -61.74 5.70 -82.10
CA LEU A 271 -61.36 7.12 -82.11
C LEU A 271 -60.47 7.51 -83.31
N SER A 272 -59.74 6.57 -83.92
CA SER A 272 -58.96 6.86 -85.14
C SER A 272 -59.78 6.82 -86.43
N ALA A 273 -61.00 6.25 -86.41
CA ALA A 273 -61.92 6.25 -87.55
C ALA A 273 -62.80 7.51 -87.63
N CYS A 274 -63.06 8.21 -86.52
CA CYS A 274 -63.81 9.47 -86.51
C CYS A 274 -62.98 10.73 -86.80
N HIS A 275 -61.66 10.61 -87.01
CA HIS A 275 -60.79 11.75 -87.34
C HIS A 275 -60.31 11.75 -88.80
N LYS A 276 -60.84 10.86 -89.64
CA LYS A 276 -60.68 10.87 -91.10
C LYS A 276 -62.05 10.93 -91.78
N ASN A 277 -62.66 12.11 -91.72
CA ASN A 277 -63.51 12.70 -92.75
C ASN A 277 -63.50 14.22 -92.58
#